data_AF-A0A2H4VM82-F1
#
_entry.id   AF-A0A2H4VM82-F1
#
_cell.length_a   1.000
_cell.length_b   1.000
_cell.length_c   1.000
_cell.angle_alpha   90.00
_cell.angle_beta   90.00
_cell.angle_gamma   90.00
#
_symmetry.space_group_name_H-M   'P 1'
#
loop_
_entity.id
_entity.type
_entity.pdbx_description
1 polymer ?
#
loop_
_entity_poly.entity_id
_entity_poly.type
_entity_poly.pdbx_seq_one_letter_code
_entity_poly.pdbx_strand_id
1 'polypeptide(L)'
;MEKNDIPLIIPSDLPRIYATGVLGGFNACDFRLLLFSDEPLEQDELLLPQDLNVMREVQAEVILSPLAAKKTAKWLMKYVEEFEKKIGPIPEPSLPDEKD
;
A
#
# COMPACT_ATOMS: atom_id res chain seq x y z
N MET A 1 -10.78 12.80 31.00
CA MET A 1 -11.69 12.18 30.01
C MET A 1 -11.37 10.71 30.01
N GLU A 2 -12.31 9.89 30.46
CA GLU A 2 -12.19 8.43 30.39
C GLU A 2 -11.95 8.02 28.94
N LYS A 3 -10.99 7.12 28.75
CA LYS A 3 -10.71 6.48 27.48
C LYS A 3 -11.88 5.52 27.26
N ASN A 4 -12.92 5.99 26.57
CA ASN A 4 -14.01 5.11 26.17
C ASN A 4 -13.44 4.15 25.12
N ASP A 5 -12.91 3.03 25.60
CA ASP A 5 -12.41 1.97 24.73
C ASP A 5 -13.61 1.38 24.01
N ILE A 6 -13.83 1.86 22.79
CA ILE A 6 -14.85 1.32 21.89
C ILE A 6 -14.47 -0.16 21.65
N PRO A 7 -15.36 -1.12 21.98
CA PRO A 7 -15.05 -2.52 21.76
C PRO A 7 -14.85 -2.80 20.26
N LEU A 8 -13.84 -3.61 19.94
CA LEU A 8 -13.45 -3.96 18.58
C LEU A 8 -13.73 -5.45 18.32
N ILE A 9 -14.37 -5.76 17.20
CA ILE A 9 -14.47 -7.12 16.65
C ILE A 9 -13.59 -7.19 15.41
N ILE A 10 -12.76 -8.23 15.31
CA ILE A 10 -11.98 -8.55 14.13
C ILE A 10 -12.61 -9.79 13.49
N PRO A 11 -13.28 -9.67 12.33
CA PRO A 11 -13.87 -10.81 11.64
C PRO A 11 -12.80 -11.84 11.28
N SER A 12 -13.13 -13.14 11.38
CA SER A 12 -12.21 -14.22 11.00
C SER A 12 -11.91 -14.26 9.51
N ASP A 13 -12.82 -13.73 8.70
CA ASP A 13 -12.79 -13.64 7.24
C ASP A 13 -12.38 -12.25 6.73
N LEU A 14 -11.77 -11.42 7.60
CA LEU A 14 -11.28 -10.10 7.21
C LEU A 14 -10.31 -10.22 6.00
N PRO A 15 -10.60 -9.56 4.86
CA PRO A 15 -9.73 -9.62 3.70
C PRO A 15 -8.36 -9.03 4.03
N ARG A 16 -7.31 -9.72 3.59
CA ARG A 16 -5.92 -9.27 3.70
C ARG A 16 -5.39 -9.11 2.29
N ILE A 17 -4.92 -7.91 1.99
CA ILE A 17 -4.37 -7.58 0.68
C ILE A 17 -2.88 -7.36 0.86
N TYR A 18 -2.09 -8.02 0.04
CA TYR A 18 -0.69 -7.66 -0.17
C TYR A 18 -0.63 -6.62 -1.29
N ALA A 19 0.08 -5.52 -1.05
CA ALA A 19 0.24 -4.44 -2.01
C ALA A 19 1.70 -3.97 -2.00
N THR A 20 2.28 -3.81 -3.18
CA THR A 20 3.63 -3.26 -3.37
C THR A 20 3.61 -1.74 -3.52
N GLY A 21 2.45 -1.15 -3.82
CA GLY A 21 2.32 0.30 -3.91
C GLY A 21 0.88 0.79 -3.89
N VAL A 22 0.76 2.12 -4.02
CA VAL A 22 -0.52 2.82 -4.07
C VAL A 22 -0.52 3.88 -5.17
N LEU A 23 -1.58 3.91 -5.96
CA LEU A 23 -1.91 5.03 -6.86
C LEU A 23 -3.15 5.73 -6.32
N GLY A 24 -3.33 7.01 -6.60
CA GLY A 24 -4.54 7.67 -6.13
C GLY A 24 -4.50 9.18 -6.20
N GLY A 25 -5.54 9.76 -5.61
CA GLY A 25 -5.73 11.20 -5.55
C GLY A 25 -6.82 11.55 -4.56
N PHE A 26 -7.22 12.81 -4.55
CA PHE A 26 -8.28 13.30 -3.70
C PHE A 26 -9.11 14.36 -4.40
N ASN A 27 -10.34 14.53 -3.93
CA ASN A 27 -11.20 15.66 -4.24
C ASN A 27 -11.70 16.27 -2.92
N ALA A 28 -12.67 17.19 -2.99
CA ALA A 28 -13.21 17.84 -1.80
C ALA A 28 -13.94 16.87 -0.83
N CYS A 29 -14.44 15.76 -1.35
CA CYS A 29 -15.27 14.79 -0.63
C CYS A 29 -14.47 13.61 -0.09
N ASP A 30 -13.47 13.13 -0.82
CA ASP A 30 -12.74 11.92 -0.48
C ASP A 30 -11.31 11.84 -1.03
N PHE A 31 -10.56 10.89 -0.45
CA PHE A 31 -9.27 10.38 -0.91
C PHE A 31 -9.50 8.97 -1.44
N ARG A 32 -8.98 8.68 -2.63
CA ARG A 32 -9.04 7.35 -3.25
C ARG A 32 -7.64 6.78 -3.37
N LEU A 33 -7.47 5.57 -2.86
CA LEU A 33 -6.20 4.83 -2.81
C LEU A 33 -6.41 3.49 -3.51
N LEU A 34 -5.81 3.33 -4.68
CA LEU A 34 -5.74 2.08 -5.42
C LEU A 34 -4.47 1.34 -4.98
N LEU A 35 -4.65 0.34 -4.12
CA LEU A 35 -3.58 -0.56 -3.70
C LEU A 35 -3.32 -1.55 -4.84
N PHE A 36 -2.06 -1.68 -5.24
CA PHE A 36 -1.67 -2.54 -6.35
C PHE A 36 -0.48 -3.43 -5.99
N SER A 37 -0.36 -4.52 -6.74
CA SER A 37 0.83 -5.35 -6.82
C SER A 37 1.25 -5.48 -8.28
N ASP A 38 2.55 -5.62 -8.51
CA ASP A 38 3.07 -5.91 -9.84
C ASP A 38 3.12 -7.45 -9.96
N GLU A 39 2.30 -8.00 -10.84
CA GLU A 39 2.06 -9.44 -11.02
C GLU A 39 2.49 -9.89 -12.43
N PRO A 40 2.88 -11.16 -12.62
CA PRO A 40 3.12 -11.72 -13.95
C PRO A 40 1.92 -11.49 -14.87
N LEU A 41 2.19 -11.00 -16.08
CA LEU A 41 1.16 -10.85 -17.11
C LEU A 41 0.68 -12.23 -17.59
N GLU A 42 1.63 -13.13 -17.81
CA GLU A 42 1.37 -14.50 -18.24
C GLU A 42 0.93 -15.36 -17.04
N GLN A 43 -0.14 -16.12 -17.22
CA GLN A 43 -0.70 -17.00 -16.20
C GLN A 43 -0.78 -18.43 -16.72
N ASP A 44 -0.39 -19.41 -15.89
CA ASP A 44 -0.39 -20.84 -16.20
C ASP A 44 0.46 -21.25 -17.44
N GLU A 45 1.43 -20.42 -17.82
CA GLU A 45 2.36 -20.67 -18.92
C GLU A 45 3.75 -21.12 -18.43
N LEU A 46 4.44 -21.95 -19.22
CA LEU A 46 5.83 -22.31 -18.96
C LEU A 46 6.75 -21.24 -19.56
N LEU A 47 7.33 -20.39 -18.72
CA LEU A 47 8.13 -19.23 -19.13
C LEU A 47 9.61 -19.39 -18.80
N LEU A 48 10.47 -18.82 -19.65
CA LEU A 48 11.87 -18.56 -19.30
C LEU A 48 11.96 -17.22 -18.55
N PRO A 49 12.92 -17.03 -17.63
CA PRO A 49 13.01 -15.80 -16.83
C PRO A 49 13.10 -14.50 -17.66
N GLN A 50 13.69 -14.57 -18.86
CA GLN A 50 13.81 -13.42 -19.77
C GLN A 50 12.51 -13.01 -20.48
N ASP A 51 11.50 -13.90 -20.47
CA ASP A 51 10.22 -13.71 -21.17
C ASP A 51 9.10 -13.31 -20.20
N LEU A 52 9.40 -13.18 -18.90
CA LEU A 52 8.45 -12.79 -17.87
C LEU A 52 8.10 -11.32 -18.00
N ASN A 53 6.87 -11.02 -18.41
CA ASN A 53 6.35 -9.66 -18.38
C ASN A 53 5.58 -9.45 -17.07
N VAL A 54 5.58 -8.21 -16.61
CA VAL A 54 4.91 -7.83 -15.36
C VAL A 54 3.89 -6.75 -15.67
N MET A 55 2.70 -6.89 -15.09
CA MET A 55 1.63 -5.90 -15.13
C MET A 55 1.27 -5.45 -13.73
N ARG A 56 0.81 -4.20 -13.62
CA ARG A 56 0.26 -3.68 -12.38
C ARG A 56 -1.19 -4.11 -12.23
N GLU A 57 -1.48 -4.91 -11.21
CA GLU A 57 -2.83 -5.33 -10.87
C GLU A 57 -3.34 -4.56 -9.63
N VAL A 58 -4.47 -3.87 -9.77
CA VAL A 58 -5.15 -3.21 -8.64
C VAL A 58 -5.86 -4.26 -7.80
N GLN A 59 -5.40 -4.44 -6.56
CA GLN A 59 -5.90 -5.43 -5.63
C GLN A 59 -7.08 -4.90 -4.80
N ALA A 60 -7.10 -3.59 -4.51
CA ALA A 60 -8.17 -2.97 -3.76
C ALA A 60 -8.26 -1.45 -3.96
N GLU A 61 -9.46 -0.90 -3.82
CA GLU A 61 -9.69 0.53 -3.66
C GLU A 61 -10.10 0.84 -2.21
N VAL A 62 -9.38 1.78 -1.58
CA VAL A 62 -9.74 2.35 -0.28
C VAL A 62 -10.18 3.79 -0.48
N ILE A 63 -11.42 4.09 -0.05
CA ILE A 63 -11.99 5.44 -0.08
C ILE A 63 -12.05 5.97 1.35
N LEU A 64 -11.41 7.12 1.59
CA LEU A 64 -11.34 7.74 2.92
C LEU A 64 -11.93 9.15 2.86
N SER A 65 -12.71 9.52 3.87
CA SER A 65 -13.03 10.94 4.10
C SER A 65 -11.75 11.74 4.40
N PRO A 66 -11.73 13.07 4.18
CA PRO A 66 -10.53 13.88 4.41
C PRO A 66 -9.96 13.76 5.84
N LEU A 67 -10.84 13.68 6.85
CA LEU A 67 -10.41 13.50 8.23
C LEU A 67 -9.80 12.11 8.48
N ALA A 68 -10.40 11.07 7.91
CA ALA A 68 -9.89 9.71 8.00
C ALA A 68 -8.51 9.61 7.32
N ALA A 69 -8.38 10.12 6.09
CA ALA A 69 -7.12 10.17 5.36
C ALA A 69 -6.00 10.86 6.16
N LYS A 70 -6.29 12.03 6.75
CA LYS A 70 -5.32 12.75 7.60
C LYS A 70 -4.88 11.95 8.82
N LYS A 71 -5.82 11.26 9.48
CA LYS A 71 -5.50 10.42 10.66
C LYS A 71 -4.68 9.20 10.25
N THR A 72 -5.06 8.52 9.17
CA THR A 72 -4.34 7.36 8.63
C THR A 72 -2.93 7.73 8.21
N ALA A 73 -2.73 8.82 7.47
CA ALA A 73 -1.41 9.26 7.05
C ALA A 73 -0.49 9.55 8.24
N LYS A 74 -0.99 10.29 9.25
CA LYS A 74 -0.23 10.58 10.47
C LYS A 74 0.13 9.31 11.25
N TRP A 75 -0.81 8.39 11.36
CA TRP A 75 -0.57 7.11 12.01
C TRP A 75 0.50 6.31 11.25
N LEU A 76 0.39 6.20 9.93
CA LEU A 76 1.31 5.44 9.11
C LEU A 76 2.74 6.01 9.15
N MET A 77 2.91 7.32 8.98
CA MET A 77 4.22 7.98 9.06
C MET A 77 4.90 7.72 10.41
N LYS A 78 4.15 7.84 11.52
CA LYS A 78 4.67 7.53 12.85
C LYS A 78 5.22 6.10 12.93
N TYR A 79 4.49 5.12 12.41
CA TYR A 79 4.92 3.72 12.48
C TYR A 79 6.07 3.39 11.52
N VAL A 80 6.15 4.04 10.36
CA VAL A 80 7.33 3.97 9.47
C VAL A 80 8.57 4.47 10.21
N GLU A 81 8.50 5.66 10.82
CA GLU A 81 9.62 6.20 11.61
C GLU A 81 10.02 5.28 12.77
N GLU A 82 9.05 4.69 13.48
CA GLU A 82 9.32 3.74 14.56
C GLU A 82 9.97 2.44 14.04
N PHE A 83 9.57 1.96 12.87
CA PHE A 83 10.16 0.79 12.23
C PHE A 83 11.61 1.08 11.84
N GLU A 84 11.87 2.19 11.16
CA GLU A 84 13.21 2.54 10.70
C GLU A 84 14.19 2.75 11.85
N LYS A 85 13.73 3.35 12.95
CA LYS A 85 14.53 3.48 14.19
C LYS A 85 14.93 2.13 14.80
N LYS A 86 14.09 1.10 14.64
CA LYS A 86 14.31 -0.24 15.23
C LYS A 86 15.09 -1.18 14.32
N ILE A 87 14.80 -1.17 13.03
CA ILE A 87 15.28 -2.16 12.06
C ILE A 87 16.36 -1.58 11.15
N GLY A 88 16.31 -0.28 10.86
CA GLY A 88 17.18 0.40 9.89
C GLY A 88 16.37 1.13 8.80
N PRO A 89 17.01 2.02 8.04
CA PRO A 89 16.35 2.82 7.02
C PRO A 89 15.77 1.95 5.91
N ILE A 90 14.60 2.35 5.39
CA ILE A 90 13.99 1.76 4.19
C ILE A 90 14.67 2.43 2.98
N PRO A 91 15.42 1.69 2.16
CA PRO A 91 16.11 2.30 1.02
C PRO A 91 15.10 2.74 -0.03
N GLU A 92 15.28 3.94 -0.57
CA GLU A 92 14.59 4.32 -1.80
C GLU A 92 15.17 3.51 -2.96
N PRO A 93 14.32 2.98 -3.87
CA PRO A 93 14.82 2.32 -5.07
C PRO A 93 15.54 3.37 -5.93
N SER A 94 16.86 3.22 -6.09
CA SER A 94 17.62 4.02 -7.04
C SER A 94 17.23 3.57 -8.46
N LEU A 95 16.53 4.42 -9.21
CA LEU A 95 16.45 4.23 -10.66
C LEU A 95 17.89 4.33 -11.20
N PRO A 96 18.38 3.39 -12.02
CA PRO A 96 19.66 3.58 -12.69
C PRO A 96 19.55 4.85 -13.54
N ASP A 97 20.49 5.77 -13.38
CA ASP A 97 20.59 6.97 -14.22
C ASP A 97 20.41 6.56 -15.68
N GLU A 98 19.41 7.12 -16.36
CA GLU A 98 19.31 7.02 -17.82
C GLU A 98 20.63 7.55 -18.36
N LYS A 99 21.48 6.66 -18.88
CA LYS A 99 22.64 7.07 -19.65
C LYS A 99 22.11 7.66 -20.96
N ASP A 100 22.09 8.98 -21.03
CA ASP A 100 22.02 9.77 -22.27
C ASP A 100 23.02 9.27 -23.33
#